data_AF-A0A9Q2PDP9-F1
#
_entry.id   AF-A0A9Q2PDP9-F1
#
_cell.length_a   1.000
_cell.length_b   1.000
_cell.length_c   1.000
_cell.angle_alpha   90.00
_cell.angle_beta   90.00
_cell.angle_gamma   90.00
#
_symmetry.space_group_name_H-M   'P 1'
#
loop_
_entity.id
_entity.type
_entity.pdbx_description
1 polymer ?
#
loop_
_entity_poly.entity_id
_entity_poly.type
_entity_poly.pdbx_seq_one_letter_code
_entity_poly.pdbx_strand_id
1 'polypeptide(L)'
;MSNDYVWRLDVEYPADALYGEDAAPWYAGCLRADWAPKGWDPSGEYIDRFKTERFIWPTVRKFYLSRSAAVDRAHLLESYGARVRLLRSAPLMFEERPFKRQLRVIEGDAA
;
A
#
# COMPACT_ATOMS: atom_id res chain seq x y z
N MET A 1 22.76 11.07 8.50
CA MET A 1 22.72 9.75 9.15
C MET A 1 22.11 8.77 8.16
N SER A 2 22.86 7.76 7.71
CA SER A 2 22.27 6.67 6.94
C SER A 2 21.30 5.94 7.86
N ASN A 3 20.07 5.71 7.42
CA ASN A 3 19.17 4.84 8.18
C ASN A 3 19.59 3.41 7.92
N ASP A 4 20.18 2.77 8.95
CA ASP A 4 20.61 1.38 8.89
C ASP A 4 19.43 0.40 8.83
N TYR A 5 18.19 0.88 8.88
CA TYR A 5 16.99 0.05 8.84
C TYR A 5 15.86 0.74 8.10
N VAL A 6 14.92 -0.07 7.61
CA VAL A 6 13.64 0.40 7.08
C VAL A 6 12.50 -0.15 7.91
N TRP A 7 11.38 0.54 7.84
CA TRP A 7 10.14 0.13 8.49
C TRP A 7 9.15 -0.37 7.44
N ARG A 8 8.35 -1.36 7.79
CA ARG A 8 7.26 -1.87 6.97
C ARG A 8 6.01 -1.94 7.82
N LEU A 9 4.87 -1.65 7.20
CA LEU A 9 3.58 -1.91 7.80
C LEU A 9 3.07 -3.24 7.29
N ASP A 10 2.58 -4.05 8.21
CA ASP A 10 1.79 -5.22 7.92
C ASP A 10 0.36 -4.92 8.37
N VAL A 11 -0.56 -4.92 7.40
CA VAL A 11 -1.90 -4.30 7.53
C VAL A 11 -2.94 -5.36 7.28
N GLU A 12 -3.83 -5.51 8.26
CA GLU A 12 -5.03 -6.35 8.19
C GLU A 12 -6.24 -5.42 8.12
N TYR A 13 -6.95 -5.45 7.00
CA TYR A 13 -8.14 -4.63 6.78
C TYR A 13 -9.36 -5.28 7.43
N PRO A 14 -10.41 -4.50 7.78
CA PRO A 14 -11.69 -5.05 8.20
C PRO A 14 -12.23 -6.06 7.20
N ALA A 15 -12.80 -7.18 7.67
CA ALA A 15 -13.26 -8.25 6.79
C ALA A 15 -14.36 -7.77 5.81
N ASP A 16 -15.21 -6.84 6.25
CA ASP A 16 -16.26 -6.22 5.44
C ASP A 16 -15.72 -5.23 4.38
N ALA A 17 -14.46 -4.79 4.53
CA ALA A 17 -13.74 -3.99 3.54
C ALA A 17 -13.17 -4.83 2.39
N LEU A 18 -13.19 -6.16 2.51
CA LEU A 18 -12.73 -7.10 1.51
C LEU A 18 -13.92 -7.76 0.82
N TYR A 19 -13.75 -8.12 -0.45
CA TYR A 19 -14.69 -9.06 -1.07
C TYR A 19 -14.52 -10.44 -0.44
N GLY A 20 -15.66 -11.07 -0.13
CA GLY A 20 -15.71 -12.44 0.40
C GLY A 20 -15.19 -13.46 -0.60
N GLU A 21 -15.01 -14.70 -0.13
CA GLU A 21 -14.57 -15.84 -0.95
C GLU A 21 -15.60 -16.23 -2.03
N ASP A 22 -16.86 -15.79 -1.86
CA ASP A 22 -17.98 -15.96 -2.79
C ASP A 22 -17.94 -14.99 -3.98
N ALA A 23 -17.08 -13.96 -3.95
CA ALA A 23 -16.87 -13.07 -5.07
C ALA A 23 -16.15 -13.78 -6.23
N ALA A 24 -16.15 -13.14 -7.41
CA ALA A 24 -15.38 -13.66 -8.54
C ALA A 24 -13.90 -13.87 -8.15
N PRO A 25 -13.21 -14.91 -8.68
CA PRO A 25 -11.87 -15.28 -8.20
C PRO A 25 -10.82 -14.16 -8.27
N TRP A 26 -10.98 -13.21 -9.18
CA TRP A 26 -10.09 -12.05 -9.32
C TRP A 26 -10.38 -10.91 -8.33
N TYR A 27 -11.47 -10.99 -7.57
CA TYR A 27 -11.86 -10.03 -6.53
C TYR A 27 -11.75 -10.58 -5.12
N ALA A 28 -11.79 -11.90 -4.90
CA ALA A 28 -11.72 -12.49 -3.56
C ALA A 28 -10.49 -11.99 -2.78
N GLY A 29 -10.73 -11.41 -1.59
CA GLY A 29 -9.67 -10.81 -0.77
C GLY A 29 -9.14 -9.45 -1.25
N CYS A 30 -9.69 -8.88 -2.35
CA CYS A 30 -9.40 -7.51 -2.76
C CYS A 30 -10.22 -6.50 -1.96
N LEU A 31 -9.70 -5.28 -1.83
CA LEU A 31 -10.40 -4.16 -1.22
C LEU A 31 -11.62 -3.75 -2.06
N ARG A 32 -12.72 -3.52 -1.37
CA ARG A 32 -13.98 -3.03 -1.93
C ARG A 32 -13.90 -1.53 -2.21
N ALA A 33 -14.29 -1.13 -3.42
CA ALA A 33 -14.30 0.27 -3.84
C ALA A 33 -15.53 1.05 -3.32
N ASP A 34 -16.56 0.33 -2.88
CA ASP A 34 -17.80 0.86 -2.31
C ASP A 34 -17.81 0.86 -0.77
N TRP A 35 -16.75 0.34 -0.14
CA TRP A 35 -16.64 0.31 1.31
C TRP A 35 -16.12 1.63 1.87
N ALA A 36 -16.67 2.05 3.00
CA ALA A 36 -16.18 3.16 3.80
C ALA A 36 -16.28 2.83 5.30
N PRO A 37 -15.39 3.38 6.15
CA PRO A 37 -15.50 3.22 7.60
C PRO A 37 -16.84 3.74 8.13
N LYS A 38 -17.34 3.13 9.20
CA LYS A 38 -18.61 3.54 9.81
C LYS A 38 -18.55 5.01 10.27
N GLY A 39 -19.51 5.81 9.79
CA GLY A 39 -19.58 7.25 10.12
C GLY A 39 -18.58 8.11 9.37
N TRP A 40 -17.88 7.56 8.36
CA TRP A 40 -17.06 8.35 7.47
C TRP A 40 -17.93 9.14 6.50
N ASP A 41 -17.64 10.43 6.35
CA ASP A 41 -18.29 11.36 5.44
C ASP A 41 -17.19 12.23 4.79
N PRO A 42 -17.15 12.35 3.45
CA PRO A 42 -16.13 13.15 2.78
C PRO A 42 -16.38 14.64 3.02
N SER A 43 -15.36 15.37 3.50
CA SER A 43 -15.44 16.82 3.56
C SER A 43 -15.42 17.46 2.17
N GLY A 44 -15.85 18.71 2.05
CA GLY A 44 -15.75 19.47 0.79
C GLY A 44 -14.31 19.52 0.24
N GLU A 45 -13.31 19.72 1.12
CA GLU A 45 -11.89 19.67 0.75
C GLU A 45 -11.47 18.29 0.21
N TYR A 46 -12.00 17.20 0.79
CA TYR A 46 -11.73 15.85 0.32
C TYR A 46 -12.25 15.66 -1.11
N ILE A 47 -13.50 16.04 -1.35
CA ILE A 47 -14.14 15.95 -2.67
C ILE A 47 -13.37 16.80 -3.69
N ASP A 48 -12.96 18.01 -3.31
CA ASP A 48 -12.18 18.89 -4.18
C ASP A 48 -10.81 18.31 -4.55
N ARG A 49 -10.17 17.64 -3.59
CA ARG A 49 -8.84 17.05 -3.79
C ARG A 49 -8.88 15.75 -4.58
N PHE A 50 -9.82 14.85 -4.26
CA PHE A 50 -9.86 13.50 -4.82
C PHE A 50 -10.87 13.33 -5.94
N LYS A 51 -11.71 14.34 -6.19
CA LYS A 51 -12.77 14.34 -7.22
C LYS A 51 -13.73 13.17 -7.08
N THR A 52 -13.97 12.73 -5.84
CA THR A 52 -14.88 11.64 -5.52
C THR A 52 -15.39 11.76 -4.09
N GLU A 53 -16.60 11.25 -3.86
CA GLU A 53 -17.19 11.05 -2.54
C GLU A 53 -16.84 9.67 -1.97
N ARG A 54 -16.20 8.79 -2.76
CA ARG A 54 -15.84 7.45 -2.30
C ARG A 54 -14.66 7.49 -1.37
N PHE A 55 -14.68 6.63 -0.36
CA PHE A 55 -13.53 6.45 0.51
C PHE A 55 -12.37 5.82 -0.27
N ILE A 56 -11.19 6.40 -0.11
CA ILE A 56 -9.94 5.89 -0.65
C ILE A 56 -9.03 5.53 0.51
N TRP A 57 -8.69 4.24 0.61
CA TRP A 57 -7.70 3.78 1.59
C TRP A 57 -6.36 4.52 1.43
N PRO A 58 -5.73 4.98 2.52
CA PRO A 58 -4.37 5.50 2.47
C PRO A 58 -3.40 4.47 1.88
N THR A 59 -2.63 4.87 0.88
CA THR A 59 -1.66 3.98 0.24
C THR A 59 -0.61 3.50 1.23
N VAL A 60 -0.30 2.20 1.24
CA VAL A 60 0.79 1.66 2.07
C VAL A 60 2.06 1.58 1.23
N ARG A 61 3.18 2.12 1.73
CA ARG A 61 4.48 2.00 1.05
C ARG A 61 5.08 0.63 1.34
N LYS A 62 5.84 0.10 0.37
CA LYS A 62 6.62 -1.13 0.56
C LYS A 62 7.57 -1.02 1.76
N PHE A 63 8.24 0.13 1.87
CA PHE A 63 9.14 0.48 2.98
C PHE A 63 9.04 1.98 3.32
N TYR A 64 9.23 2.29 4.60
CA TYR A 64 9.35 3.64 5.15
C TYR A 64 10.78 3.83 5.65
N LEU A 65 11.40 4.94 5.25
CA LEU A 65 12.74 5.27 5.72
C LEU A 65 12.73 5.84 7.13
N SER A 66 11.65 6.49 7.57
CA SER A 66 11.51 7.05 8.91
C SER A 66 10.50 6.27 9.76
N ARG A 67 10.82 6.09 11.05
CA ARG A 67 9.89 5.54 12.04
C ARG A 67 8.64 6.42 12.17
N SER A 68 8.79 7.73 12.28
CA SER A 68 7.65 8.65 12.47
C SER A 68 6.68 8.55 11.31
N ALA A 69 7.17 8.59 10.06
CA ALA A 69 6.34 8.44 8.88
C ALA A 69 5.59 7.09 8.82
N ALA A 70 6.21 6.01 9.31
CA ALA A 70 5.56 4.71 9.42
C ALA A 70 4.47 4.72 10.50
N VAL A 71 4.73 5.33 11.66
CA VAL A 71 3.79 5.46 12.78
C VAL A 71 2.59 6.33 12.40
N ASP A 72 2.81 7.49 11.78
CA ASP A 72 1.74 8.38 11.33
C ASP A 72 0.81 7.66 10.35
N ARG A 73 1.38 6.85 9.45
CA ARG A 73 0.57 6.04 8.53
C ARG A 73 -0.15 4.92 9.25
N ALA A 74 0.48 4.26 10.22
CA ALA A 74 -0.16 3.21 11.01
C ALA A 74 -1.39 3.77 11.74
N HIS A 75 -1.24 4.89 12.45
CA HIS A 75 -2.36 5.53 13.16
C HIS A 75 -3.48 5.98 12.22
N LEU A 76 -3.15 6.51 11.05
CA LEU A 76 -4.17 6.86 10.06
C LEU A 76 -4.96 5.62 9.60
N LEU A 77 -4.30 4.50 9.34
CA LEU A 77 -4.97 3.25 8.97
C LEU A 77 -5.83 2.69 10.11
N GLU A 78 -5.32 2.72 11.34
CA GLU A 78 -6.05 2.29 12.54
C GLU A 78 -7.29 3.15 12.80
N SER A 79 -7.24 4.46 12.53
CA SER A 79 -8.41 5.33 12.64
C SER A 79 -9.56 4.96 11.68
N TYR A 80 -9.27 4.22 10.62
CA TYR A 80 -10.25 3.67 9.68
C TYR A 80 -10.62 2.21 9.96
N GLY A 81 -10.16 1.65 11.09
CA GLY A 81 -10.52 0.31 11.55
C GLY A 81 -9.59 -0.81 11.09
N ALA A 82 -8.51 -0.51 10.35
CA ALA A 82 -7.50 -1.52 10.05
C ALA A 82 -6.66 -1.86 11.28
N ARG A 83 -6.16 -3.09 11.36
CA ARG A 83 -5.16 -3.48 12.37
C ARG A 83 -3.77 -3.43 11.74
N VAL A 84 -2.84 -2.73 12.40
CA VAL A 84 -1.50 -2.50 11.84
C VAL A 84 -0.42 -3.05 12.77
N ARG A 85 0.52 -3.82 12.21
CA ARG A 85 1.76 -4.20 12.86
C ARG A 85 2.92 -3.41 12.26
N LEU A 86 3.65 -2.69 13.09
CA LEU A 86 4.84 -1.95 12.69
C LEU A 86 6.07 -2.85 12.78
N LEU A 87 6.69 -3.15 11.64
CA LEU A 87 7.87 -4.00 11.53
C LEU A 87 9.11 -3.15 11.24
N ARG A 88 10.24 -3.51 11.85
CA ARG A 88 11.55 -2.95 11.54
C ARG A 88 12.42 -4.03 10.89
N SER A 89 13.15 -3.69 9.84
CA SER A 89 14.14 -4.61 9.27
C SER A 89 15.29 -4.87 10.26
N ALA A 90 16.03 -5.96 10.02
CA ALA A 90 17.41 -6.06 10.49
C ALA A 90 18.25 -4.93 9.85
N PRO A 91 19.47 -4.66 10.38
CA PRO A 91 20.39 -3.73 9.75
C PRO A 91 20.60 -4.06 8.26
N LEU A 92 20.45 -3.05 7.41
CA LEU A 92 20.52 -3.19 5.97
C LEU A 92 21.97 -3.05 5.51
N MET A 93 22.41 -4.04 4.75
CA MET A 93 23.63 -3.98 3.98
C MET A 93 23.23 -3.86 2.51
N PHE A 94 23.60 -2.74 1.88
CA PHE A 94 23.36 -2.53 0.46
C PHE A 94 24.67 -2.76 -0.31
N GLU A 95 24.57 -3.53 -1.39
CA GLU A 95 25.66 -3.73 -2.35
C GLU A 95 25.27 -3.09 -3.68
N GLU A 96 26.24 -2.44 -4.33
CA GLU A 96 26.04 -1.95 -5.68
C GLU A 96 25.94 -3.12 -6.67
N ARG A 97 24.96 -3.08 -7.57
CA ARG A 97 24.78 -4.05 -8.65
C ARG A 97 24.56 -3.31 -9.96
N PRO A 98 25.10 -3.80 -11.10
CA PRO A 98 24.85 -3.19 -12.40
C PRO A 98 23.36 -3.30 -12.76
N PHE A 99 22.74 -2.18 -13.13
CA PHE A 99 21.30 -2.10 -13.47
C PHE A 99 20.99 -2.28 -14.96
N LYS A 100 21.99 -2.59 -15.79
CA LYS A 100 21.81 -2.75 -17.24
C LYS A 100 20.91 -3.96 -17.51
N ARG A 101 19.67 -3.71 -17.92
CA ARG A 101 18.79 -4.73 -18.51
C ARG A 101 19.41 -5.13 -19.85
N GLN A 102 19.83 -6.39 -20.00
CA GLN A 102 20.18 -6.91 -21.32
C GLN A 102 18.95 -6.77 -22.22
N LEU A 103 19.02 -5.88 -23.22
CA LEU A 103 18.04 -5.84 -24.29
C LEU A 103 18.18 -7.16 -25.04
N ARG A 104 17.13 -7.98 -25.06
CA ARG A 104 17.08 -9.11 -25.98
C ARG A 104 16.96 -8.51 -27.38
N VAL A 105 18.00 -8.66 -28.20
CA VAL A 105 17.87 -8.46 -29.63
C VAL A 105 16.95 -9.57 -30.12
N ILE A 106 15.75 -9.22 -30.54
CA ILE A 106 14.91 -10.13 -31.30
C ILE A 106 15.54 -10.13 -32.69
N GLU A 107 16.30 -11.17 -33.04
CA GLU A 107 16.69 -11.39 -34.43
C GLU A 107 15.40 -11.62 -35.22
N GLY A 108 14.93 -10.56 -35.86
CA GLY A 108 13.91 -10.65 -36.88
C GLY A 108 14.55 -11.34 -38.08
N ASP A 109 14.29 -12.63 -38.23
CA ASP A 109 14.53 -13.37 -39.45
C ASP A 109 13.62 -12.76 -40.53
N ALA A 110 14.18 -11.87 -41.35
CA ALA A 110 13.51 -11.32 -42.50
C ALA A 110 13.52 -12.40 -43.60
N ALA A 111 12.36 -13.05 -43.75
CA ALA A 111 12.04 -13.97 -44.83
C ALA A 111 12.17 -13.33 -46.22
#